data_AF-A0A401U914-F1
#
_entry.id   AF-A0A401U914-F1
#
_cell.length_a   1.000
_cell.length_b   1.000
_cell.length_c   1.000
_cell.angle_alpha   90.00
_cell.angle_beta   90.00
_cell.angle_gamma   90.00
#
_symmetry.space_group_name_H-M   'P 1'
#
loop_
_entity.id
_entity.type
_entity.pdbx_description
1 polymer ?
#
loop_
_entity_poly.entity_id
_entity_poly.type
_entity_poly.pdbx_seq_one_letter_code
_entity_poly.pdbx_strand_id
1 'polypeptide(L)' 'MKTRTYIDLGFDQILDLVRQLPKKEKLRLSKELERDIINAKLTTLLKAFKTDNLDQDTIDNEVEIVRSELYAKAKAK' A
#
# COMPACT_ATOMS: atom_id res chain seq x y z
N MET A 1 -28.70 19.70 -6.79
CA MET A 1 -27.69 19.99 -5.75
C MET A 1 -27.57 18.77 -4.86
N LYS A 2 -26.41 18.10 -4.78
CA LYS A 2 -26.22 16.97 -3.86
C LYS A 2 -25.64 17.51 -2.55
N THR A 3 -26.50 17.71 -1.55
CA THR A 3 -26.11 18.07 -0.19
C THR A 3 -25.36 16.89 0.43
N ARG A 4 -24.05 17.04 0.66
CA ARG A 4 -23.28 16.12 1.51
C ARG A 4 -23.64 16.43 2.95
N THR A 5 -24.59 15.69 3.50
CA THR A 5 -24.89 15.70 4.93
C THR A 5 -23.69 15.06 5.64
N TYR A 6 -22.93 15.85 6.40
CA TYR A 6 -21.94 15.31 7.34
C TYR A 6 -22.72 14.70 8.49
N ILE A 7 -22.88 13.38 8.44
CA ILE A 7 -23.44 12.61 9.55
C ILE A 7 -22.25 12.24 10.42
N ASP A 8 -22.18 12.80 11.62
CA ASP A 8 -21.21 12.40 12.64
C ASP A 8 -21.64 11.02 13.16
N LEU A 9 -21.15 9.98 12.50
CA LEU A 9 -21.43 8.59 12.84
C LEU A 9 -20.28 8.03 13.67
N GLY A 10 -20.60 7.54 14.86
CA GLY A 10 -19.66 6.75 15.66
C GLY A 10 -19.34 5.42 14.98
N PHE A 11 -18.22 4.79 15.37
CA PHE A 11 -17.77 3.52 14.80
C PHE A 11 -18.86 2.43 14.84
N ASP A 12 -19.57 2.30 15.95
CA ASP A 12 -20.63 1.29 16.10
C ASP A 12 -21.80 1.53 15.14
N GLN A 13 -22.15 2.79 14.88
CA GLN A 13 -23.20 3.14 13.93
C GLN A 13 -22.76 2.83 12.49
N ILE A 14 -21.50 3.07 12.16
CA ILE A 14 -20.92 2.68 10.86
C ILE A 14 -20.94 1.15 10.73
N LEU A 15 -20.57 0.42 11.79
CA LEU A 15 -20.57 -1.04 11.79
C LEU A 15 -21.97 -1.61 11.56
N ASP A 16 -22.99 -1.04 12.19
CA ASP A 16 -24.37 -1.46 12.01
C ASP A 16 -24.89 -1.19 10.60
N LEU A 17 -24.52 -0.05 9.99
CA LEU A 17 -24.81 0.22 8.59
C LEU A 17 -24.16 -0.82 7.67
N VAL A 18 -22.88 -1.14 7.90
CA VAL A 18 -22.17 -2.16 7.11
C VAL A 18 -22.82 -3.53 7.27
N ARG A 19 -23.31 -3.88 8.47
CA ARG A 19 -24.03 -5.14 8.73
C ARG A 19 -25.36 -5.21 7.97
N GLN A 20 -26.03 -4.09 7.74
CA GLN A 20 -27.29 -4.02 6.98
C GLN A 20 -27.09 -4.09 5.45
N LEU A 21 -25.87 -3.87 4.95
CA LEU A 21 -25.61 -3.89 3.50
C LEU A 21 -25.90 -5.27 2.85
N PRO A 22 -26.42 -5.28 1.60
CA PRO A 22 -26.53 -6.49 0.79
C PRO A 22 -25.17 -7.15 0.58
N LYS A 23 -25.16 -8.48 0.40
CA LYS A 23 -23.92 -9.27 0.24
C LYS A 23 -22.99 -8.74 -0.85
N LYS A 24 -23.56 -8.28 -1.97
CA LYS A 24 -22.81 -7.72 -3.11
C LYS A 24 -22.09 -6.41 -2.74
N GLU A 25 -22.74 -5.57 -1.95
CA GLU A 25 -22.20 -4.28 -1.52
C GLU A 25 -21.15 -4.45 -0.42
N LYS A 26 -21.37 -5.39 0.51
CA LYS A 26 -20.34 -5.81 1.49
C LYS A 26 -19.05 -6.27 0.81
N LEU A 27 -19.16 -7.08 -0.24
CA LEU A 27 -18.00 -7.58 -0.98
C LEU A 27 -17.27 -6.44 -1.73
N ARG A 28 -18.00 -5.43 -2.19
CA ARG A 28 -17.37 -4.26 -2.82
C ARG A 28 -16.66 -3.41 -1.77
N LEU A 29 -17.31 -3.14 -0.64
CA LEU A 29 -16.76 -2.38 0.47
C LEU A 29 -15.50 -3.05 1.03
N SER A 30 -15.50 -4.38 1.20
CA SER A 30 -14.33 -5.10 1.70
C SER A 30 -13.11 -4.93 0.80
N LYS A 31 -13.30 -4.94 -0.52
CA LYS A 31 -12.22 -4.72 -1.50
C LYS A 31 -11.67 -3.30 -1.48
N GLU A 32 -12.53 -2.30 -1.29
CA GLU A 32 -12.11 -0.91 -1.15
C GLU A 32 -11.30 -0.72 0.14
N LEU A 33 -11.78 -1.23 1.28
CA LEU A 33 -11.05 -1.19 2.55
C LEU A 33 -9.72 -1.95 2.51
N GLU A 34 -9.67 -3.11 1.85
CA GLU A 34 -8.43 -3.87 1.67
C GLU A 34 -7.37 -3.07 0.90
N ARG A 35 -7.77 -2.36 -0.16
CA ARG A 35 -6.87 -1.47 -0.91
C ARG A 35 -6.33 -0.34 -0.03
N ASP A 36 -7.17 0.29 0.78
CA ASP A 36 -6.75 1.37 1.67
C ASP A 36 -5.77 0.86 2.73
N ILE A 37 -6.00 -0.33 3.29
CA ILE A 37 -5.08 -0.97 4.24
C ILE A 37 -3.75 -1.30 3.56
N ILE A 38 -3.78 -1.86 2.34
CA ILE A 38 -2.56 -2.14 1.56
C ILE A 38 -1.76 -0.86 1.32
N ASN A 39 -2.44 0.22 0.90
CA ASN A 39 -1.81 1.52 0.68
C ASN A 39 -1.20 2.09 1.97
N ALA A 40 -1.88 1.98 3.11
CA ALA A 40 -1.37 2.42 4.40
C ALA A 40 -0.11 1.63 4.82
N LYS A 41 -0.13 0.30 4.65
CA LYS A 41 1.01 -0.57 4.92
C LYS A 41 2.19 -0.25 4.01
N LEU A 42 1.96 -0.12 2.71
CA LEU A 42 2.99 0.27 1.74
C LEU A 42 3.58 1.63 2.09
N THR A 43 2.74 2.61 2.42
CA THR A 43 3.20 3.95 2.83
C THR A 43 4.08 3.88 4.07
N THR A 44 3.69 3.06 5.05
CA THR A 44 4.48 2.86 6.28
C THR A 44 5.84 2.23 5.96
N LEU A 45 5.84 1.21 5.11
CA LEU A 45 7.06 0.53 4.67
C LEU A 45 7.99 1.49 3.92
N LEU A 46 7.48 2.24 2.94
CA LEU A 46 8.25 3.23 2.18
C LEU A 46 8.80 4.34 3.08
N LYS A 47 8.06 4.78 4.09
CA LYS A 47 8.56 5.72 5.10
C LYS A 47 9.70 5.14 5.92
N ALA A 48 9.64 3.85 6.25
CA ALA A 48 10.72 3.18 6.98
C ALA A 48 12.00 3.00 6.14
N PHE A 49 11.86 2.82 4.82
CA PHE A 49 12.99 2.76 3.88
C PHE A 49 13.52 4.15 3.46
N LYS A 50 12.80 5.23 3.76
CA LYS A 50 13.24 6.56 3.42
C LYS A 50 14.47 6.90 4.28
N THR A 51 15.61 7.07 3.61
CA THR A 51 16.83 7.62 4.22
C THR A 51 17.11 8.99 3.61
N ASP A 52 17.48 9.95 4.47
CA ASP A 52 17.95 11.27 4.01
C ASP A 52 19.46 11.25 3.68
N ASN A 53 20.15 10.18 4.08
CA ASN A 53 21.56 9.94 3.79
C ASN A 53 21.68 8.71 2.90
N LEU A 54 21.92 8.94 1.61
CA LEU A 54 22.30 7.90 0.65
C LEU A 54 23.66 8.30 0.10
N ASP A 55 24.72 7.65 0.55
CA ASP A 55 26.08 7.92 0.09
C ASP A 55 26.34 7.25 -1.27
N GLN A 56 27.23 7.85 -2.06
CA GLN A 56 27.54 7.38 -3.41
C GLN A 56 28.16 5.97 -3.40
N ASP A 57 28.96 5.64 -2.38
CA ASP A 57 29.63 4.34 -2.30
C ASP A 57 28.60 3.21 -2.09
N THR A 58 27.58 3.43 -1.27
CA THR A 58 26.46 2.49 -1.09
C THR A 58 25.69 2.28 -2.39
N ILE A 59 25.47 3.33 -3.19
CA ILE A 59 24.82 3.22 -4.50
C ILE A 59 25.69 2.40 -5.46
N ASP A 60 26.97 2.73 -5.56
CA ASP A 60 27.90 2.08 -6.48
C ASP A 60 28.06 0.59 -6.15
N ASN A 61 28.12 0.25 -4.85
CA ASN A 61 28.14 -1.14 -4.38
C ASN A 61 26.90 -1.93 -4.82
N GLU A 62 25.71 -1.38 -4.62
CA GLU A 62 24.45 -2.04 -5.03
C GLU A 62 24.39 -2.22 -6.56
N VAL A 63 24.83 -1.22 -7.32
CA VAL A 63 24.89 -1.29 -8.79
C VAL A 63 25.82 -2.41 -9.26
N GLU A 64 27.02 -2.55 -8.67
CA GLU A 64 27.95 -3.62 -9.05
C GLU A 64 27.43 -5.00 -8.65
N ILE A 65 26.72 -5.14 -7.52
CA ILE A 65 26.04 -6.39 -7.13
C ILE A 65 25.03 -6.79 -8.21
N VAL A 66 24.09 -5.89 -8.55
CA VAL A 66 23.04 -6.15 -9.54
C VAL A 66 23.65 -6.42 -10.92
N ARG A 67 24.68 -5.68 -11.33
CA ARG A 67 25.40 -5.89 -12.60
C ARG A 67 26.01 -7.28 -12.66
N SER A 68 26.67 -7.71 -11.58
CA SER A 68 27.29 -9.03 -11.47
C SER A 68 26.27 -10.15 -11.59
N GLU A 69 25.12 -10.03 -10.93
CA GLU A 69 24.02 -10.99 -11.03
C GLU A 69 23.46 -11.09 -12.46
N LEU A 70 23.26 -9.96 -13.14
CA LEU A 70 22.76 -9.92 -14.51
C LEU A 70 23.73 -10.59 -15.48
N TYR A 71 25.03 -10.33 -15.34
CA TYR A 71 26.06 -11.00 -16.14
C TYR A 71 26.12 -12.50 -15.86
N ALA A 72 26.02 -12.92 -14.60
CA ALA A 72 25.99 -14.34 -14.24
C ALA A 72 24.79 -15.06 -14.87
N LYS A 73 23.59 -14.44 -14.79
CA LYS A 73 22.37 -14.97 -15.44
C LYS A 73 22.49 -15.03 -16.97
N ALA A 74 23.08 -14.01 -17.59
CA ALA A 74 23.28 -13.97 -19.04
C ALA A 74 24.28 -15.04 -19.51
N LYS A 75 25.30 -15.35 -18.70
CA LYS A 75 26.32 -16.36 -19.00
C LYS A 75 25.88 -17.80 -18.69
N ALA A 76 24.87 -17.97 -17.84
CA ALA A 76 24.24 -19.25 -17.53
C ALA A 76 23.14 -19.67 -18.52
N LYS A 77 22.86 -18.83 -19.53
CA LYS A 77 21.90 -19.07 -20.61
C LYS A 77 22.65 -19.40 -21.90
#